data_AF-A0A366I4Z5-F1
#
_entry.id   AF-A0A366I4Z5-F1
#
_cell.length_a   1.000
_cell.length_b   1.000
_cell.length_c   1.000
_cell.angle_alpha   90.00
_cell.angle_beta   90.00
_cell.angle_gamma   90.00
#
_symmetry.space_group_name_H-M   'P 1'
#
loop_
_entity.id
_entity.type
_entity.pdbx_description
1 polymer ?
#
loop_
_entity_poly.entity_id
_entity_poly.type
_entity_poly.pdbx_seq_one_letter_code
_entity_poly.pdbx_strand_id
1 'polypeptide(L)'
;MIKAVRNAEVPYFIYVGGAASLFVKPGLQMFDDPRFPKWYFGVEPANHLRWLGDITGESFFNDAAERKEKGLVKEGDSDPLLEECIKDWKQVPLLEGCRLALELFTDHTDFKWSFLSPPWMYRPGKGTGKYELGIDFMIFHRGIPSGIDLPDLALAIVDEVENQRLIHKHWTVAGDQE
;
A
#
# COMPACT_ATOMS: atom_id res chain seq x y z
N MET A 1 -9.99 17.68 -2.26
CA MET A 1 -9.88 16.71 -3.37
C MET A 1 -11.21 16.50 -4.10
N ILE A 2 -12.26 15.95 -3.46
CA ILE A 2 -13.56 15.67 -4.12
C ILE A 2 -14.09 16.85 -4.93
N LYS A 3 -14.09 18.06 -4.35
CA LYS A 3 -14.48 19.29 -5.06
C LYS A 3 -13.68 19.54 -6.34
N ALA A 4 -12.37 19.25 -6.35
CA ALA A 4 -11.53 19.43 -7.53
C ALA A 4 -11.85 18.40 -8.62
N VAL A 5 -12.09 17.13 -8.26
CA VAL A 5 -12.51 16.09 -9.20
C VAL A 5 -13.86 16.45 -9.84
N ARG A 6 -14.81 16.91 -9.03
CA ARG A 6 -16.13 17.34 -9.52
C ARG A 6 -16.01 18.53 -10.48
N ASN A 7 -15.20 19.52 -10.14
CA ASN A 7 -14.98 20.68 -11.01
C ASN A 7 -14.24 20.31 -12.31
N ALA A 8 -13.43 19.25 -12.31
CA ALA A 8 -12.74 18.79 -13.50
C ALA A 8 -13.65 18.01 -14.46
N GLU A 9 -14.85 17.62 -14.02
CA GLU A 9 -15.85 16.89 -14.83
C GLU A 9 -15.28 15.65 -15.52
N VAL A 10 -14.31 14.98 -14.87
CA VAL A 10 -13.70 13.77 -15.42
C VAL A 10 -14.74 12.66 -15.52
N PRO A 11 -14.75 11.88 -16.63
CA PRO A 11 -15.75 10.84 -16.83
C PRO A 11 -15.60 9.68 -15.85
N TYR A 12 -14.38 9.48 -15.33
CA TYR A 12 -14.07 8.45 -14.35
C TYR A 12 -12.80 8.82 -13.57
N PHE A 13 -12.81 8.60 -12.26
CA PHE A 13 -11.69 8.93 -11.37
C PHE A 13 -11.21 7.70 -10.59
N ILE A 14 -9.95 7.32 -10.73
CA ILE A 14 -9.33 6.28 -9.91
C ILE A 14 -8.46 6.95 -8.85
N TYR A 15 -8.80 6.77 -7.59
CA TYR A 15 -7.92 7.15 -6.47
C TYR A 15 -6.96 6.01 -6.17
N VAL A 16 -5.66 6.30 -6.12
CA VAL A 16 -4.64 5.33 -5.68
C VAL A 16 -4.31 5.60 -4.22
N GLY A 17 -4.79 4.72 -3.34
CA GLY A 17 -4.54 4.75 -1.90
C GLY A 17 -3.34 3.90 -1.49
N GLY A 18 -3.43 3.26 -0.32
CA GLY A 18 -2.38 2.39 0.20
C GLY A 18 -2.95 1.19 0.93
N ALA A 19 -2.17 0.10 1.02
CA ALA A 19 -2.60 -1.20 1.53
C ALA A 19 -3.23 -1.18 2.94
N ALA A 20 -2.95 -0.16 3.76
CA ALA A 20 -3.53 -0.02 5.10
C ALA A 20 -5.05 0.24 5.13
N SER A 21 -5.66 0.59 4.00
CA SER A 21 -7.13 0.66 3.85
C SER A 21 -7.77 -0.72 3.66
N LEU A 22 -7.00 -1.73 3.24
CA LEU A 22 -7.51 -3.08 2.96
C LEU A 22 -7.86 -3.83 4.24
N PHE A 23 -8.91 -4.65 4.16
CA PHE A 23 -9.34 -5.52 5.22
C PHE A 23 -8.69 -6.91 5.11
N VAL A 24 -8.51 -7.58 6.25
CA VAL A 24 -8.12 -9.01 6.29
C VAL A 24 -9.31 -9.92 6.58
N LYS A 25 -10.34 -9.33 7.19
CA LYS A 25 -11.67 -9.88 7.45
C LYS A 25 -12.58 -8.70 7.79
N PRO A 26 -13.91 -8.86 7.75
CA PRO A 26 -14.83 -7.78 8.09
C PRO A 26 -14.48 -7.13 9.44
N GLY A 27 -14.32 -5.80 9.45
CA GLY A 27 -14.02 -5.02 10.65
C GLY A 27 -12.58 -5.08 11.16
N LEU A 28 -11.64 -5.74 10.46
CA LEU A 28 -10.22 -5.72 10.80
C LEU A 28 -9.38 -5.33 9.58
N GLN A 29 -8.71 -4.19 9.68
CA GLN A 29 -7.81 -3.70 8.63
C GLN A 29 -6.44 -4.37 8.73
N MET A 30 -5.77 -4.45 7.59
CA MET A 30 -4.55 -5.23 7.39
C MET A 30 -3.40 -4.82 8.31
N PHE A 31 -3.22 -3.52 8.54
CA PHE A 31 -2.17 -3.04 9.43
C PHE A 31 -2.44 -3.35 10.92
N ASP A 32 -3.71 -3.55 11.28
CA ASP A 32 -4.10 -3.89 12.66
C ASP A 32 -4.07 -5.41 12.90
N ASP A 33 -3.91 -6.22 11.85
CA ASP A 33 -3.80 -7.67 11.97
C ASP A 33 -2.45 -8.04 12.62
N PRO A 34 -2.43 -8.82 13.71
CA PRO A 34 -1.17 -9.30 14.33
C PRO A 34 -0.27 -10.10 13.39
N ARG A 35 -0.81 -10.64 12.30
CA ARG A 35 -0.05 -11.36 11.26
C ARG A 35 0.68 -10.42 10.30
N PHE A 36 0.42 -9.12 10.36
CA PHE A 36 1.11 -8.14 9.53
C PHE A 36 2.63 -8.24 9.76
N PRO A 37 3.44 -8.45 8.70
CA PRO A 37 4.87 -8.71 8.84
C PRO A 37 5.64 -7.42 9.12
N LYS A 38 5.62 -6.92 10.37
CA LYS A 38 6.32 -5.68 10.75
C LYS A 38 7.82 -5.70 10.45
N TRP A 39 8.46 -6.87 10.49
CA TRP A 39 9.87 -7.06 10.09
C TRP A 39 10.17 -6.51 8.68
N TYR A 40 9.15 -6.35 7.83
CA TYR A 40 9.26 -5.71 6.52
C TYR A 40 9.99 -4.35 6.58
N PHE A 41 9.68 -3.51 7.56
CA PHE A 41 10.33 -2.21 7.66
C PHE A 41 11.84 -2.35 7.90
N GLY A 42 12.28 -3.43 8.55
CA GLY A 42 13.69 -3.72 8.78
C GLY A 42 14.47 -4.08 7.51
N VAL A 43 13.83 -4.65 6.48
CA VAL A 43 14.49 -5.05 5.23
C VAL A 43 14.53 -3.94 4.17
N GLU A 44 13.76 -2.86 4.36
CA GLU A 44 13.68 -1.77 3.39
C GLU A 44 15.04 -1.07 3.16
N PRO A 45 15.30 -0.60 1.93
CA PRO A 45 16.56 0.06 1.59
C PRO A 45 16.66 1.43 2.28
N ALA A 46 17.89 1.89 2.50
CA ALA A 46 18.16 3.12 3.27
C ALA A 46 17.42 4.35 2.73
N ASN A 47 17.30 4.50 1.41
CA ASN A 47 16.55 5.60 0.80
C ASN A 47 15.05 5.58 1.15
N HIS A 48 14.44 4.40 1.21
CA HIS A 48 13.05 4.26 1.65
C HIS A 48 12.91 4.57 3.14
N LEU A 49 13.85 4.13 3.97
CA LEU A 49 13.89 4.42 5.40
C LEU A 49 14.06 5.93 5.68
N ARG A 50 14.91 6.64 4.93
CA ARG A 50 15.00 8.11 5.00
C ARG A 50 13.65 8.77 4.75
N TRP A 51 12.99 8.38 3.65
CA TRP A 51 11.67 8.89 3.30
C TRP A 51 10.63 8.60 4.38
N LEU A 52 10.62 7.39 4.96
CA LEU A 52 9.75 7.07 6.10
C LEU A 52 10.03 7.98 7.30
N GLY A 53 11.30 8.23 7.64
CA GLY A 53 11.67 9.17 8.69
C GLY A 53 11.13 10.57 8.44
N ASP A 54 11.24 11.07 7.21
CA ASP A 54 10.78 12.41 6.83
C ASP A 54 9.25 12.58 6.91
N ILE A 55 8.48 11.57 6.48
CA ILE A 55 7.00 11.66 6.47
C ILE A 55 6.35 11.30 7.80
N THR A 56 7.00 10.47 8.63
CA THR A 56 6.46 10.05 9.93
C THR A 56 6.96 10.93 11.08
N GLY A 57 8.11 11.58 10.92
CA GLY A 57 8.82 12.28 12.00
C GLY A 57 9.54 11.35 12.98
N GLU A 58 9.52 10.04 12.73
CA GLU A 58 10.12 9.04 13.62
C GLU A 58 11.62 8.88 13.33
N SER A 59 12.46 9.28 14.29
CA SER A 59 13.92 9.30 14.11
C SER A 59 14.51 7.90 13.90
N PHE A 60 13.88 6.86 14.44
CA PHE A 60 14.41 5.49 14.35
C PHE A 60 14.52 4.97 12.91
N PHE A 61 13.74 5.50 11.97
CA PHE A 61 13.88 5.19 10.54
C PHE A 61 15.14 5.83 9.94
N ASN A 62 15.45 7.07 10.31
CA ASN A 62 16.67 7.76 9.92
C ASN A 62 17.92 7.07 10.50
N ASP A 63 17.83 6.60 11.74
CA ASP A 63 18.92 5.86 12.38
C ASP A 63 19.15 4.50 11.68
N ALA A 64 18.07 3.83 11.26
CA ALA A 64 18.14 2.57 10.51
C ALA A 64 18.71 2.75 9.10
N ALA A 65 18.31 3.83 8.41
CA ALA A 65 18.93 4.22 7.14
C ALA A 65 20.44 4.42 7.29
N GLU A 66 20.88 5.15 8.31
CA GLU A 66 22.29 5.40 8.57
C GLU A 66 23.07 4.11 8.86
N ARG A 67 22.48 3.16 9.61
CA ARG A 67 23.10 1.85 9.85
C ARG A 67 23.30 1.05 8.55
N LYS A 68 22.32 1.06 7.65
CA LYS A 68 22.43 0.40 6.33
C LYS A 68 23.46 1.10 5.44
N GLU A 69 23.47 2.42 5.39
CA GLU A 69 24.45 3.22 4.62
C GLU A 69 25.90 2.97 5.08
N LYS A 70 26.09 2.75 6.40
CA LYS A 70 27.39 2.41 7.00
C LYS A 70 27.76 0.92 6.84
N GLY A 71 26.90 0.10 6.24
CA GLY A 71 27.12 -1.34 6.09
C GLY A 71 27.06 -2.12 7.41
N LEU A 72 26.43 -1.57 8.45
CA LEU A 72 26.25 -2.24 9.75
C LEU A 72 25.16 -3.32 9.69
N VAL A 73 24.26 -3.22 8.72
CA VAL A 73 23.25 -4.23 8.37
C VAL A 73 23.56 -4.67 6.94
N LYS A 74 23.66 -5.98 6.70
CA LYS A 74 23.96 -6.50 5.35
C LYS A 74 22.78 -6.22 4.42
N GLU A 75 23.07 -6.13 3.13
CA GLU A 75 22.03 -6.02 2.11
C GLU A 75 21.10 -7.23 2.16
N GLY A 76 19.79 -6.97 2.20
CA GLY A 76 18.76 -8.00 2.36
C GLY A 76 18.49 -8.44 3.82
N ASP A 77 19.39 -8.14 4.76
CA ASP A 77 19.15 -8.41 6.17
C ASP A 77 18.20 -7.35 6.77
N SER A 78 17.37 -7.81 7.70
CA SER A 78 16.51 -6.94 8.50
C SER A 78 17.31 -6.29 9.63
N ASP A 79 17.03 -5.02 9.93
CA ASP A 79 17.63 -4.31 11.05
C ASP A 79 16.93 -4.67 12.39
N PRO A 80 17.57 -5.43 13.29
CA PRO A 80 16.93 -5.88 14.53
C PRO A 80 16.62 -4.74 15.50
N LEU A 81 17.36 -3.62 15.44
CA LEU A 81 17.06 -2.45 16.27
C LEU A 81 15.81 -1.73 15.77
N LEU A 82 15.66 -1.67 14.45
CA LEU A 82 14.44 -1.13 13.86
C LEU A 82 13.23 -2.02 14.20
N GLU A 83 13.38 -3.34 14.12
CA GLU A 83 12.34 -4.30 14.49
C GLU A 83 11.82 -4.12 15.93
N GLU A 84 12.72 -3.89 16.89
CA GLU A 84 12.32 -3.66 18.27
C GLU A 84 11.58 -2.32 18.43
N CYS A 85 12.01 -1.26 17.74
CA CYS A 85 11.31 0.03 17.76
C CYS A 85 9.88 -0.04 17.20
N ILE A 86 9.69 -0.74 16.08
CA ILE A 86 8.40 -0.81 15.38
C ILE A 86 7.41 -1.79 16.02
N LYS A 87 7.87 -2.68 16.89
CA LYS A 87 7.05 -3.69 17.56
C LYS A 87 5.83 -3.07 18.24
N ASP A 88 6.03 -1.96 18.94
CA ASP A 88 4.99 -1.20 19.64
C ASP A 88 4.47 0.03 18.87
N TRP A 89 4.96 0.26 17.64
CA TRP A 89 4.46 1.32 16.77
C TRP A 89 3.05 0.97 16.29
N LYS A 90 2.05 1.69 16.84
CA LYS A 90 0.62 1.41 16.69
C LYS A 90 -0.18 2.54 16.07
N GLN A 91 0.25 3.79 16.24
CA GLN A 91 -0.40 4.96 15.65
C GLN A 91 0.51 5.51 14.58
N VAL A 92 0.17 5.21 13.33
CA VAL A 92 0.94 5.66 12.17
C VAL A 92 0.06 6.61 11.39
N PRO A 93 0.23 7.94 11.54
CA PRO A 93 -0.61 8.94 10.89
C PRO A 93 -0.71 8.74 9.37
N LEU A 94 0.38 8.28 8.75
CA LEU A 94 0.41 7.94 7.32
C LEU A 94 -0.62 6.86 6.96
N LEU A 95 -0.75 5.82 7.79
CA LEU A 95 -1.64 4.68 7.52
C LEU A 95 -3.08 4.98 7.90
N GLU A 96 -3.29 5.79 8.94
CA GLU A 96 -4.60 6.38 9.23
C GLU A 96 -5.08 7.26 8.07
N GLY A 97 -4.17 8.02 7.45
CA GLY A 97 -4.45 8.81 6.26
C GLY A 97 -5.00 7.99 5.10
N CYS A 98 -4.48 6.78 4.85
CA CYS A 98 -5.01 5.88 3.82
C CYS A 98 -6.47 5.46 4.09
N ARG A 99 -6.82 5.24 5.36
CA ARG A 99 -8.17 4.82 5.79
C ARG A 99 -9.16 5.97 5.66
N LEU A 100 -8.78 7.15 6.17
CA LEU A 100 -9.57 8.37 6.04
C LEU A 100 -9.78 8.74 4.57
N ALA A 101 -8.78 8.53 3.72
CA ALA A 101 -8.92 8.77 2.29
C ALA A 101 -10.01 7.89 1.66
N LEU A 102 -10.16 6.62 2.06
CA LEU A 102 -11.23 5.74 1.57
C LEU A 102 -12.61 6.24 2.02
N GLU A 103 -12.76 6.64 3.28
CA GLU A 103 -14.02 7.17 3.82
C GLU A 103 -14.52 8.41 3.07
N LEU A 104 -13.60 9.24 2.55
CA LEU A 104 -13.96 10.40 1.73
C LEU A 104 -14.74 10.02 0.46
N PHE A 105 -14.70 8.76 -0.01
CA PHE A 105 -15.39 8.35 -1.23
C PHE A 105 -16.67 7.55 -0.96
N THR A 106 -16.78 6.86 0.19
CA THR A 106 -17.83 5.88 0.48
C THR A 106 -19.25 6.42 0.28
N ASP A 107 -19.50 7.70 0.59
CA ASP A 107 -20.82 8.32 0.49
C ASP A 107 -21.04 9.14 -0.80
N HIS A 108 -20.09 9.14 -1.73
CA HIS A 108 -20.14 9.97 -2.94
C HIS A 108 -20.47 9.17 -4.18
N THR A 109 -21.77 8.94 -4.44
CA THR A 109 -22.21 8.24 -5.67
C THR A 109 -22.59 9.20 -6.81
N ASP A 110 -22.34 10.50 -6.67
CA ASP A 110 -22.71 11.56 -7.62
C ASP A 110 -21.76 11.70 -8.81
N PHE A 111 -20.60 11.03 -8.77
CA PHE A 111 -19.66 10.91 -9.90
C PHE A 111 -19.05 9.51 -9.91
N LYS A 112 -18.51 9.09 -11.05
CA LYS A 112 -17.90 7.76 -11.18
C LYS A 112 -16.49 7.76 -10.63
N TRP A 113 -16.22 6.92 -9.64
CA TRP A 113 -14.88 6.70 -9.10
C TRP A 113 -14.63 5.23 -8.76
N SER A 114 -13.37 4.83 -8.61
CA SER A 114 -12.98 3.65 -7.86
C SER A 114 -11.76 3.93 -6.99
N PHE A 115 -11.59 3.15 -5.94
CA PHE A 115 -10.49 3.30 -4.99
C PHE A 115 -9.57 2.10 -5.11
N LEU A 116 -8.44 2.27 -5.77
CA LEU A 116 -7.40 1.25 -5.87
C LEU A 116 -6.50 1.36 -4.64
N SER A 117 -6.42 0.30 -3.85
CA SER A 117 -5.37 0.13 -2.85
C SER A 117 -4.38 -0.90 -3.37
N PRO A 118 -3.16 -0.47 -3.77
CA PRO A 118 -2.12 -1.40 -4.16
C PRO A 118 -1.83 -2.39 -3.02
N PRO A 119 -1.40 -3.62 -3.34
CA PRO A 119 -0.93 -4.55 -2.32
C PRO A 119 0.27 -3.97 -1.59
N TRP A 120 0.58 -4.48 -0.39
CA TRP A 120 1.68 -3.96 0.42
C TRP A 120 3.03 -3.96 -0.32
N MET A 121 3.24 -4.94 -1.20
CA MET A 121 4.46 -5.05 -1.99
C MET A 121 4.16 -4.80 -3.48
N TYR A 122 4.49 -3.63 -4.01
CA TYR A 122 4.53 -3.39 -5.45
C TYR A 122 5.90 -2.86 -5.84
N ARG A 123 6.64 -3.60 -6.67
CA ARG A 123 8.06 -3.34 -6.96
C ARG A 123 8.33 -3.39 -8.46
N PRO A 124 9.41 -2.75 -8.94
CA PRO A 124 9.87 -2.98 -10.32
C PRO A 124 10.12 -4.47 -10.56
N GLY A 125 9.67 -4.97 -11.70
CA GLY A 125 9.78 -6.36 -12.12
C GLY A 125 9.44 -6.47 -13.61
N LYS A 126 9.52 -7.67 -14.16
CA LYS A 126 9.19 -7.89 -15.59
C LYS A 126 7.69 -7.82 -15.86
N GLY A 127 6.87 -8.14 -14.86
CA GLY A 127 5.45 -8.35 -15.04
C GLY A 127 5.15 -9.68 -15.74
N THR A 128 4.01 -10.25 -15.40
CA THR A 128 3.50 -11.52 -15.91
C THR A 128 2.43 -11.33 -16.98
N GLY A 129 1.91 -10.11 -17.12
CA GLY A 129 0.75 -9.77 -17.95
C GLY A 129 -0.58 -10.22 -17.34
N LYS A 130 -0.61 -10.55 -16.05
CA LYS A 130 -1.80 -11.07 -15.34
C LYS A 130 -1.84 -10.53 -13.92
N TYR A 131 -3.06 -10.47 -13.37
CA TYR A 131 -3.29 -10.11 -11.97
C TYR A 131 -4.55 -10.81 -11.44
N GLU A 132 -4.57 -11.03 -10.13
CA GLU A 132 -5.77 -11.37 -9.37
C GLU A 132 -6.42 -10.08 -8.86
N LEU A 133 -7.75 -9.99 -8.96
CA LEU A 133 -8.54 -8.85 -8.47
C LEU A 133 -9.17 -9.18 -7.13
N GLY A 134 -9.04 -8.28 -6.16
CA GLY A 134 -9.72 -8.32 -4.87
C GLY A 134 -10.62 -7.10 -4.67
N ILE A 135 -11.72 -7.27 -3.92
CA ILE A 135 -12.61 -6.18 -3.50
C ILE A 135 -12.50 -6.06 -1.98
N ASP A 136 -12.20 -4.87 -1.47
CA ASP A 136 -12.03 -4.50 -0.05
C ASP A 136 -10.91 -5.23 0.73
N PHE A 137 -10.59 -6.48 0.37
CA PHE A 137 -9.76 -7.38 1.16
C PHE A 137 -8.37 -7.57 0.57
N MET A 138 -7.37 -7.62 1.45
CA MET A 138 -5.99 -7.98 1.11
C MET A 138 -5.94 -9.44 0.63
N ILE A 139 -5.28 -9.66 -0.50
CA ILE A 139 -5.00 -11.01 -1.01
C ILE A 139 -3.76 -11.56 -0.31
N PHE A 140 -3.77 -12.85 0.01
CA PHE A 140 -2.67 -13.53 0.70
C PHE A 140 -2.13 -14.67 -0.16
N HIS A 141 -0.82 -14.67 -0.38
CA HIS A 141 -0.12 -15.79 -0.99
C HIS A 141 0.74 -16.48 0.06
N ARG A 142 0.56 -17.79 0.27
CA ARG A 142 1.33 -18.59 1.24
C ARG A 142 1.32 -18.02 2.68
N GLY A 143 0.22 -17.38 3.07
CA GLY A 143 0.04 -16.83 4.41
C GLY A 143 0.67 -15.46 4.66
N ILE A 144 1.30 -14.85 3.66
CA ILE A 144 1.80 -13.47 3.70
C ILE A 144 0.96 -12.57 2.78
N PRO A 145 0.84 -11.26 3.07
CA PRO A 145 0.20 -10.31 2.16
C PRO A 145 0.88 -10.40 0.78
N SER A 146 0.08 -10.59 -0.27
CA SER A 146 0.59 -10.70 -1.64
C SER A 146 1.29 -9.42 -2.11
N GLY A 147 2.10 -9.56 -3.15
CA GLY A 147 2.65 -8.42 -3.89
C GLY A 147 2.08 -8.34 -5.30
N ILE A 148 2.69 -7.49 -6.12
CA ILE A 148 2.50 -7.40 -7.57
C ILE A 148 3.73 -6.73 -8.20
N ASP A 149 4.03 -7.04 -9.45
CA ASP A 149 5.00 -6.28 -10.24
C ASP A 149 4.39 -4.99 -10.80
N LEU A 150 5.18 -3.93 -10.89
CA LEU A 150 4.72 -2.61 -11.37
C LEU A 150 4.01 -2.65 -12.75
N PRO A 151 4.51 -3.38 -13.77
CA PRO A 151 3.80 -3.50 -15.04
C PRO A 151 2.40 -4.13 -14.92
N ASP A 152 2.21 -5.11 -14.03
CA ASP A 152 0.92 -5.77 -13.84
C ASP A 152 -0.07 -4.88 -13.07
N LEU A 153 0.42 -4.07 -12.12
CA LEU A 153 -0.39 -3.02 -11.49
C LEU A 153 -0.84 -1.97 -12.51
N ALA A 154 0.06 -1.55 -13.40
CA ALA A 154 -0.28 -0.61 -14.47
C ALA A 154 -1.31 -1.22 -15.45
N LEU A 155 -1.16 -2.50 -15.80
CA LEU A 155 -2.14 -3.24 -16.61
C LEU A 155 -3.53 -3.20 -15.97
N ALA A 156 -3.63 -3.50 -14.67
CA ALA A 156 -4.91 -3.46 -13.96
C ALA A 156 -5.56 -2.07 -13.96
N ILE A 157 -4.76 -1.01 -13.82
CA ILE A 157 -5.26 0.38 -13.89
C ILE A 157 -5.80 0.68 -15.29
N VAL A 158 -5.06 0.32 -16.34
CA VAL A 158 -5.49 0.53 -17.74
C VAL A 158 -6.78 -0.24 -18.04
N ASP A 159 -6.85 -1.52 -17.65
CA ASP A 159 -8.04 -2.34 -17.82
C ASP A 159 -9.27 -1.70 -17.17
N GLU A 160 -9.12 -1.16 -15.96
CA GLU A 160 -10.24 -0.52 -15.26
C GLU A 160 -10.61 0.84 -15.86
N VAL A 161 -9.65 1.62 -16.37
CA VAL A 161 -9.95 2.86 -17.10
C VAL A 161 -10.78 2.58 -18.36
N GLU A 162 -10.44 1.52 -19.10
CA GLU A 162 -11.13 1.15 -20.34
C GLU A 162 -12.53 0.57 -20.08
N ASN A 163 -12.68 -0.26 -19.05
CA ASN A 163 -13.88 -1.05 -18.85
C ASN A 163 -14.82 -0.54 -17.75
N GLN A 164 -14.32 0.27 -16.81
CA GLN A 164 -15.08 0.90 -15.71
C GLN A 164 -15.97 -0.09 -14.94
N ARG A 165 -15.46 -1.28 -14.59
CA ARG A 165 -16.25 -2.34 -13.94
C ARG A 165 -16.28 -2.21 -12.42
N LEU A 166 -15.44 -1.33 -11.87
CA LEU A 166 -15.22 -1.16 -10.44
C LEU A 166 -15.73 0.18 -9.92
N ILE A 167 -16.66 0.81 -10.65
CA ILE A 167 -17.34 2.03 -10.21
C ILE A 167 -17.92 1.83 -8.80
N HIS A 168 -17.59 2.78 -7.91
CA HIS A 168 -17.95 2.86 -6.49
C HIS A 168 -17.44 1.70 -5.65
N LYS A 169 -16.35 1.05 -6.07
CA LYS A 169 -15.72 -0.03 -5.32
C LYS A 169 -14.33 0.35 -4.82
N HIS A 170 -13.98 -0.20 -3.67
CA HIS A 170 -12.61 -0.31 -3.20
C HIS A 170 -12.04 -1.66 -3.62
N TRP A 171 -10.90 -1.64 -4.27
CA TRP A 171 -10.31 -2.81 -4.89
C TRP A 171 -8.80 -2.84 -4.74
N THR A 172 -8.24 -4.03 -4.89
CA THR A 172 -6.80 -4.31 -4.89
C THR A 172 -6.49 -5.29 -6.00
N VAL A 173 -5.20 -5.43 -6.29
CA VAL A 173 -4.69 -6.50 -7.15
C VAL A 173 -3.54 -7.24 -6.50
N ALA A 174 -3.30 -8.46 -6.96
CA ALA A 174 -2.16 -9.27 -6.59
C ALA A 174 -1.58 -9.97 -7.81
N GLY A 175 -0.30 -10.31 -7.75
CA GLY A 175 0.38 -11.08 -8.78
C GLY A 175 1.62 -11.75 -8.23
N ASP A 176 2.24 -12.57 -9.07
CA ASP A 176 3.59 -13.04 -8.81
C ASP A 176 4.58 -11.88 -8.99
N GLN A 177 5.73 -12.00 -8.34
CA GLN A 177 6.83 -11.04 -8.46
C GLN A 177 8.04 -11.79 -9.00
N GLU A 178 8.57 -11.37 -10.15
CA GLU A 178 9.71 -12.00 -10.85
C GLU A 178 10.94 -11.09 -10.98
#